data_AF-A0A5E4HVC3-F1
#
_entry.id   AF-A0A5E4HVC3-F1
#
_cell.length_a   1.000
_cell.length_b   1.000
_cell.length_c   1.000
_cell.angle_alpha   90.00
_cell.angle_beta   90.00
_cell.angle_gamma   90.00
#
_symmetry.space_group_name_H-M   'P 1'
#
loop_
_entity.id
_entity.type
_entity.pdbx_description
1 polymer ?
#
loop_
_entity_poly.entity_id
_entity_poly.type
_entity_poly.pdbx_seq_one_letter_code
_entity_poly.pdbx_strand_id
1 'polypeptide(L)'
;MKLIEDESGLSVVVGTLLLIIVVVGSVSALALMVNEAQKKEMERNSLRIAVESENLKITSLAPKTDNLSDENWSTIKINVVNMNTEARIVGININDRNAKNYSDGEREYNFQSQFPVPEGASRQIILNLISNYSSNSTSSLNISFTPPFNISRKDPIRVILLTSLANNFERVFLPPVPIIKVNVESEIIANMSQEVLTLDGSDSIDREGTIINYSWQGDNFTPGSGQKYRTNNFTRPFNVTLTVTDSNGMQGSTRWVYP
;
A
#
# COMPACT_ATOMS: atom_id res chain seq x y z
N MET A 1 -71.66 65.57 28.83
CA MET A 1 -71.75 64.76 27.61
C MET A 1 -70.66 63.70 27.71
N LYS A 2 -71.03 62.43 27.94
CA LYS A 2 -70.07 61.34 28.19
C LYS A 2 -69.85 60.65 26.85
N LEU A 3 -68.68 60.88 26.24
CA LEU A 3 -68.26 60.17 25.03
C LEU A 3 -68.06 58.70 25.42
N ILE A 4 -68.78 57.80 24.77
CA ILE A 4 -68.52 56.36 24.86
C ILE A 4 -67.46 56.10 23.80
N GLU A 5 -66.22 55.83 24.22
CA GLU A 5 -65.14 55.45 23.31
C GLU A 5 -65.40 54.03 22.78
N ASP A 6 -65.45 53.89 21.45
CA ASP A 6 -65.59 52.60 20.77
C ASP A 6 -64.21 51.91 20.70
N GLU A 7 -63.93 51.06 21.70
CA GLU A 7 -62.67 50.30 21.77
C GLU A 7 -62.63 49.07 20.84
N SER A 8 -63.71 48.77 20.10
CA SER A 8 -63.75 47.60 19.21
C SER A 8 -62.74 47.69 18.07
N GLY A 9 -62.55 48.90 17.51
CA GLY A 9 -61.52 49.17 16.50
C GLY A 9 -60.10 49.05 17.04
N LEU A 10 -59.87 49.45 18.30
CA LEU A 10 -58.57 49.34 18.95
C LEU A 10 -58.19 47.86 19.20
N SER A 11 -59.14 47.05 19.66
CA SER A 11 -58.95 45.60 19.88
C SER A 11 -58.60 44.85 18.59
N VAL A 12 -59.28 45.17 17.47
CA VAL A 12 -58.99 44.58 16.16
C VAL A 12 -57.61 44.97 15.65
N VAL A 13 -57.21 46.24 15.81
CA VAL A 13 -55.88 46.72 15.40
C VAL A 13 -54.76 46.08 16.26
N VAL A 14 -54.96 45.97 17.57
CA VAL A 14 -53.99 45.32 18.46
C VAL A 14 -53.90 43.82 18.19
N GLY A 15 -55.03 43.14 17.99
CA GLY A 15 -55.06 41.71 17.67
C GLY A 15 -54.40 41.39 16.33
N THR A 16 -54.61 42.22 15.31
CA THR A 16 -53.95 42.07 14.00
C THR A 16 -52.44 42.35 14.08
N LEU A 17 -52.00 43.37 14.82
CA LEU A 17 -50.58 43.64 15.07
C LEU A 17 -49.89 42.48 15.80
N LEU A 18 -50.51 41.93 16.84
CA LEU A 18 -49.98 40.77 17.57
C LEU A 18 -49.87 39.54 16.66
N LEU A 19 -50.87 39.29 15.82
CA LEU A 19 -50.84 38.18 14.88
C LEU A 19 -49.72 38.34 13.85
N ILE A 20 -49.51 39.55 13.31
CA ILE A 20 -48.40 39.84 12.41
C ILE A 20 -47.06 39.55 13.08
N ILE A 21 -46.86 39.99 14.33
CA ILE A 21 -45.61 39.76 15.06
C ILE A 21 -45.35 38.25 15.25
N VAL A 22 -46.36 37.49 15.67
CA VAL A 22 -46.23 36.04 15.86
C VAL A 22 -45.93 35.34 14.54
N VAL A 23 -46.62 35.71 13.46
CA VAL A 23 -46.41 35.11 12.14
C VAL A 23 -45.01 35.45 11.62
N VAL A 24 -44.59 36.71 11.68
CA VAL A 24 -43.26 37.14 11.22
C VAL A 24 -42.15 36.48 12.04
N GLY A 25 -42.31 36.41 13.36
CA GLY A 25 -41.37 35.70 14.24
C GLY A 25 -41.26 34.21 13.90
N SER A 26 -42.40 33.55 13.69
CA SER A 26 -42.45 32.13 13.33
C SER A 26 -41.85 31.85 11.95
N VAL A 27 -42.14 32.68 10.94
CA VAL A 27 -41.61 32.56 9.59
C VAL A 27 -40.09 32.78 9.57
N SER A 28 -39.60 33.75 10.35
CA SER A 28 -38.16 34.00 10.48
C SER A 28 -37.43 32.83 11.12
N ALA A 29 -37.99 32.25 12.18
CA ALA A 29 -37.43 31.06 12.83
C ALA A 29 -37.41 29.84 11.88
N LEU A 30 -38.48 29.63 11.13
CA LEU A 30 -38.55 28.57 10.12
C LEU A 30 -37.51 28.78 9.01
N ALA A 31 -37.35 30.01 8.52
CA ALA A 31 -36.36 30.33 7.49
C ALA A 31 -34.93 30.03 7.95
N LEU A 32 -34.59 30.38 9.20
CA LEU A 32 -33.29 30.06 9.80
C LEU A 32 -33.08 28.54 9.90
N MET A 33 -34.08 27.81 10.40
CA MET A 33 -34.04 26.35 10.52
C MET A 33 -33.85 25.67 9.15
N VAL A 34 -34.56 26.13 8.12
CA VAL A 34 -34.44 25.60 6.75
C VAL A 34 -33.05 25.88 6.19
N ASN A 35 -32.50 27.09 6.38
CA ASN A 35 -31.16 27.43 5.92
C ASN A 35 -30.07 26.57 6.60
N GLU A 36 -30.18 26.36 7.92
CA GLU A 36 -29.27 25.48 8.65
C GLU A 36 -29.39 24.02 8.21
N ALA A 37 -30.62 23.53 7.99
CA ALA A 37 -30.86 22.18 7.49
C ALA A 37 -30.27 21.97 6.09
N GLN A 38 -30.47 22.93 5.18
CA GLN A 38 -29.88 22.92 3.84
C GLN A 38 -28.36 22.96 3.89
N LYS A 39 -27.77 23.80 4.74
CA LYS A 39 -26.31 23.87 4.92
C LYS A 39 -25.74 22.52 5.36
N LYS A 40 -26.36 21.89 6.37
CA LYS A 40 -25.95 20.57 6.85
C LYS A 40 -26.11 19.48 5.78
N GLU A 41 -27.16 19.55 4.99
CA GLU A 41 -27.38 18.61 3.88
C GLU A 41 -26.34 18.80 2.77
N MET A 42 -26.02 20.05 2.42
CA MET A 42 -24.94 20.37 1.46
C MET A 42 -23.58 19.86 1.94
N GLU A 43 -23.22 20.09 3.20
CA GLU A 43 -21.96 19.60 3.79
C GLU A 43 -21.89 18.06 3.79
N ARG A 44 -22.98 17.40 4.16
CA ARG A 44 -23.06 15.93 4.12
C ARG A 44 -22.95 15.41 2.68
N ASN A 45 -23.60 16.08 1.73
CA ASN A 45 -23.56 15.72 0.33
C ASN A 45 -22.17 15.92 -0.26
N SER A 46 -21.48 17.03 0.06
CA SER A 46 -20.11 17.28 -0.40
C SER A 46 -19.12 16.27 0.17
N LEU A 47 -19.26 15.90 1.44
CA LEU A 47 -18.43 14.86 2.05
C LEU A 47 -18.66 13.50 1.39
N ARG A 48 -19.92 13.13 1.13
CA ARG A 48 -20.25 11.90 0.43
C ARG A 48 -19.62 11.87 -0.97
N ILE A 49 -19.74 12.96 -1.72
CA ILE A 49 -19.13 13.09 -3.04
C ILE A 49 -17.61 12.96 -2.94
N ALA A 50 -16.96 13.59 -1.96
CA ALA A 50 -15.50 13.50 -1.78
C ALA A 50 -15.03 12.06 -1.46
N VAL A 51 -15.78 11.34 -0.62
CA VAL A 51 -15.51 9.93 -0.29
C VAL A 51 -15.67 9.06 -1.53
N GLU A 52 -16.75 9.23 -2.28
CA GLU A 52 -17.05 8.49 -3.51
C GLU A 52 -16.09 8.82 -4.66
N SER A 53 -15.53 10.04 -4.67
CA SER A 53 -14.59 10.46 -5.71
C SER A 53 -13.16 10.00 -5.43
N GLU A 54 -12.78 9.64 -4.21
CA GLU A 54 -11.40 9.27 -3.91
C GLU A 54 -10.99 7.99 -4.67
N ASN A 55 -9.93 8.10 -5.47
CA ASN A 55 -9.49 7.02 -6.35
C ASN A 55 -7.97 6.83 -6.26
N LEU A 56 -7.53 6.31 -5.12
CA LEU A 56 -6.15 5.91 -4.91
C LEU A 56 -5.92 4.48 -5.39
N LYS A 57 -4.74 4.24 -5.96
CA LYS A 57 -4.32 2.89 -6.34
C LYS A 57 -2.88 2.64 -5.93
N ILE A 58 -2.66 1.51 -5.28
CA ILE A 58 -1.33 0.98 -5.01
C ILE A 58 -0.84 0.33 -6.31
N THR A 59 0.15 0.92 -6.98
CA THR A 59 0.57 0.52 -8.33
C THR A 59 1.71 -0.48 -8.34
N SER A 60 2.65 -0.39 -7.41
CA SER A 60 3.71 -1.38 -7.26
C SER A 60 4.29 -1.38 -5.86
N LEU A 61 4.97 -2.47 -5.56
CA LEU A 61 5.80 -2.67 -4.39
C LEU A 61 7.25 -2.80 -4.86
N ALA A 62 8.21 -2.46 -4.00
CA ALA A 62 9.61 -2.81 -4.16
C ALA A 62 10.21 -3.03 -2.77
N PRO A 63 10.12 -4.26 -2.23
CA PRO A 63 10.79 -4.60 -0.99
C PRO A 63 12.30 -4.78 -1.25
N LYS A 64 13.09 -4.44 -0.23
CA LYS A 64 14.55 -4.50 -0.28
C LYS A 64 15.06 -5.11 1.01
N THR A 65 16.18 -5.83 0.90
CA THR A 65 17.00 -6.23 2.04
C THR A 65 18.33 -5.47 2.01
N ASP A 66 18.90 -5.22 3.17
CA ASP A 66 20.20 -4.57 3.30
C ASP A 66 21.33 -5.60 3.12
N ASN A 67 21.15 -6.84 3.61
CA ASN A 67 22.03 -7.96 3.31
C ASN A 67 21.28 -9.05 2.53
N LEU A 68 21.88 -9.54 1.45
CA LEU A 68 21.29 -10.58 0.61
C LEU A 68 21.12 -11.93 1.33
N SER A 69 21.86 -12.14 2.43
CA SER A 69 21.74 -13.30 3.33
C SER A 69 20.51 -13.25 4.23
N ASP A 70 19.88 -12.08 4.38
CA ASP A 70 18.73 -11.94 5.28
C ASP A 70 17.49 -12.60 4.65
N GLU A 71 16.76 -13.33 5.49
CA GLU A 71 15.52 -14.00 5.10
C GLU A 71 14.31 -13.05 5.09
N ASN A 72 14.45 -11.89 5.73
CA ASN A 72 13.39 -10.90 5.91
C ASN A 72 13.69 -9.61 5.16
N TRP A 73 12.65 -8.88 4.78
CA TRP A 73 12.78 -7.55 4.20
C TRP A 73 13.20 -6.50 5.24
N SER A 74 14.07 -5.56 4.85
CA SER A 74 14.49 -4.42 5.67
C SER A 74 13.65 -3.17 5.39
N THR A 75 13.34 -2.93 4.12
CA THR A 75 12.64 -1.73 3.63
C THR A 75 11.57 -2.14 2.63
N ILE A 76 10.43 -1.45 2.64
CA ILE A 76 9.42 -1.58 1.60
C ILE A 76 9.16 -0.20 0.98
N LYS A 77 9.24 -0.13 -0.35
CA LYS A 77 8.78 1.02 -1.12
C LYS A 77 7.44 0.71 -1.78
N ILE A 78 6.48 1.60 -1.65
CA ILE A 78 5.13 1.48 -2.21
C ILE A 78 4.92 2.67 -3.13
N ASN A 79 4.55 2.41 -4.38
CA ASN A 79 4.14 3.47 -5.29
C ASN A 79 2.61 3.56 -5.30
N VAL A 80 2.10 4.78 -5.14
CA VAL A 80 0.68 5.08 -5.09
C VAL A 80 0.36 6.15 -6.13
N VAL A 81 -0.77 6.01 -6.81
CA VAL A 81 -1.28 7.01 -7.76
C VAL A 81 -2.66 7.46 -7.32
N ASN A 82 -2.95 8.73 -7.52
CA ASN A 82 -4.28 9.30 -7.32
C ASN A 82 -4.88 9.70 -8.68
N MET A 83 -6.04 9.16 -9.01
CA MET A 83 -6.66 9.31 -10.33
C MET A 83 -7.85 10.28 -10.34
N ASN A 84 -8.18 10.95 -9.24
CA ASN A 84 -9.38 11.80 -9.24
C ASN A 84 -9.27 13.09 -8.41
N THR A 85 -9.11 13.01 -7.09
CA THR A 85 -9.18 14.20 -6.21
C THR A 85 -8.09 14.13 -5.16
N GLU A 86 -7.49 15.25 -4.76
CA GLU A 86 -6.43 15.27 -3.73
C GLU A 86 -6.78 14.35 -2.54
N ALA A 87 -5.87 13.43 -2.24
CA ALA A 87 -6.04 12.44 -1.19
C ALA A 87 -4.96 12.60 -0.14
N ARG A 88 -5.27 12.26 1.11
CA ARG A 88 -4.31 12.29 2.22
C ARG A 88 -4.31 10.96 2.93
N ILE A 89 -3.17 10.29 2.91
CA ILE A 89 -2.97 9.01 3.61
C ILE A 89 -2.63 9.32 5.06
N VAL A 90 -3.46 8.82 5.97
CA VAL A 90 -3.36 9.01 7.43
C VAL A 90 -2.88 7.75 8.15
N GLY A 91 -2.90 6.60 7.48
CA GLY A 91 -2.44 5.34 8.02
C GLY A 91 -2.06 4.36 6.93
N ILE A 92 -1.09 3.50 7.25
CA ILE A 92 -0.65 2.42 6.38
C ILE A 92 -0.60 1.16 7.20
N ASN A 93 -1.24 0.11 6.71
CA ASN A 93 -1.18 -1.21 7.29
C ASN A 93 -0.43 -2.16 6.36
N ILE A 94 0.52 -2.92 6.91
CA ILE A 94 1.23 -4.00 6.23
C ILE A 94 1.05 -5.27 7.03
N ASN A 95 0.52 -6.33 6.42
CA ASN A 95 0.31 -7.64 7.04
C ASN A 95 -0.29 -7.53 8.46
N ASP A 96 -1.40 -6.79 8.56
CA ASP A 96 -2.19 -6.55 9.77
C ASP A 96 -1.52 -5.71 10.86
N ARG A 97 -0.42 -5.03 10.53
CA ARG A 97 0.29 -4.11 11.44
C ARG A 97 0.26 -2.70 10.89
N ASN A 98 -0.13 -1.76 11.75
CA ASN A 98 -0.14 -0.34 11.40
C ASN A 98 1.25 0.27 11.55
N ALA A 99 1.66 1.03 10.54
CA ALA A 99 2.86 1.84 10.59
C ALA A 99 2.66 3.05 11.53
N LYS A 100 3.64 3.33 12.37
CA LYS A 100 3.74 4.53 13.21
C LYS A 100 4.10 5.75 12.39
N ASN A 101 5.02 5.55 11.44
CA ASN A 101 5.52 6.57 10.54
C ASN A 101 5.91 5.96 9.19
N TYR A 102 6.02 6.81 8.21
CA TYR A 102 6.41 6.51 6.84
C TYR A 102 7.01 7.76 6.21
N SER A 103 7.83 7.62 5.17
CA SER A 103 8.48 8.76 4.52
C SER A 103 8.33 8.71 3.00
N ASP A 104 8.64 9.82 2.32
CA ASP A 104 8.90 9.83 0.88
C ASP A 104 10.41 9.91 0.56
N GLY A 105 11.26 9.81 1.58
CA GLY A 105 12.71 10.03 1.49
C GLY A 105 13.16 11.45 1.82
N GLU A 106 12.25 12.43 1.83
CA GLU A 106 12.56 13.83 2.18
C GLU A 106 11.91 14.24 3.51
N ARG A 107 10.67 13.81 3.74
CA ARG A 107 9.85 14.15 4.89
C ARG A 107 9.25 12.90 5.51
N GLU A 108 9.02 12.98 6.82
CA GLU A 108 8.33 11.96 7.58
C GLU A 108 6.85 12.33 7.76
N TYR A 109 6.02 11.30 7.69
CA TYR A 109 4.57 11.37 7.75
C TYR A 109 4.04 10.36 8.76
N ASN A 110 2.90 10.68 9.34
CA ASN A 110 2.17 9.87 10.31
C ASN A 110 0.71 10.35 10.36
N PHE A 111 -0.05 9.92 11.38
CA PHE A 111 -1.44 10.34 11.54
C PHE A 111 -1.64 11.87 11.65
N GLN A 112 -0.68 12.58 12.26
CA GLN A 112 -0.72 14.05 12.42
C GLN A 112 -0.18 14.76 11.17
N SER A 113 0.98 14.31 10.65
CA SER A 113 1.59 14.80 9.42
C SER A 113 1.18 13.89 8.26
N GLN A 114 -0.01 14.13 7.72
CA GLN A 114 -0.63 13.26 6.72
C GLN A 114 0.14 13.31 5.39
N PHE A 115 0.21 12.19 4.67
CA PHE A 115 0.93 12.11 3.40
C PHE A 115 0.02 12.52 2.23
N PRO A 116 0.30 13.65 1.56
CA PRO A 116 -0.53 14.12 0.47
C PRO A 116 -0.21 13.36 -0.82
N VAL A 117 -1.24 12.92 -1.52
CA VAL A 117 -1.15 12.40 -2.88
C VAL A 117 -1.99 13.33 -3.76
N PRO A 118 -1.36 14.33 -4.42
CA PRO A 118 -2.08 15.25 -5.29
C PRO A 118 -2.80 14.52 -6.42
N GLU A 119 -3.85 15.14 -6.95
CA GLU A 119 -4.57 14.63 -8.13
C GLU A 119 -3.63 14.41 -9.31
N GLY A 120 -3.76 13.26 -9.99
CA GLY A 120 -2.94 12.90 -11.15
C GLY A 120 -1.48 12.57 -10.82
N ALA A 121 -1.07 12.66 -9.55
CA ALA A 121 0.30 12.44 -9.15
C ALA A 121 0.54 10.97 -8.75
N SER A 122 1.77 10.51 -9.03
CA SER A 122 2.34 9.30 -8.44
C SER A 122 3.29 9.71 -7.31
N ARG A 123 3.19 9.05 -6.16
CA ARG A 123 4.05 9.27 -5.00
C ARG A 123 4.63 7.93 -4.54
N GLN A 124 5.85 7.98 -4.00
CA GLN A 124 6.49 6.84 -3.36
C GLN A 124 6.44 7.00 -1.85
N ILE A 125 6.09 5.91 -1.18
CA ILE A 125 6.12 5.78 0.27
C ILE A 125 7.20 4.78 0.64
N ILE A 126 7.99 5.09 1.66
CA ILE A 126 9.07 4.27 2.18
C ILE A 126 8.73 3.89 3.62
N LEU A 127 8.81 2.59 3.88
CA LEU A 127 8.61 1.98 5.20
C LEU A 127 9.88 1.24 5.61
N ASN A 128 10.37 1.52 6.81
CA ASN A 128 11.52 0.82 7.38
C ASN A 128 11.02 -0.25 8.35
N LEU A 129 11.30 -1.52 8.06
CA LEU A 129 10.84 -2.66 8.84
C LEU A 129 11.78 -2.99 10.00
N ILE A 130 13.09 -2.85 9.75
CA ILE A 130 14.14 -3.23 10.69
C ILE A 130 14.93 -1.99 11.09
N SER A 131 15.37 -1.94 12.35
CA SER A 131 16.38 -0.97 12.79
C SER A 131 17.76 -1.50 12.42
N ASN A 132 18.49 -0.78 11.56
CA ASN A 132 19.93 -0.96 11.45
C ASN A 132 20.60 -0.38 12.69
N TYR A 133 20.60 -1.11 13.81
CA TYR A 133 21.40 -0.70 14.97
C TYR A 133 22.90 -0.74 14.60
N SER A 134 23.41 0.37 14.07
CA SER A 134 24.82 0.70 14.16
C SER A 134 25.02 1.35 15.52
N SER A 135 25.83 0.72 16.38
CA SER A 135 26.11 1.17 17.75
C SER A 135 26.70 2.60 17.85
N ASN A 136 27.01 3.23 16.71
CA ASN A 136 27.60 4.57 16.63
C ASN A 136 26.66 5.62 16.00
N SER A 137 25.39 5.29 15.72
CA SER A 137 24.43 6.24 15.16
C SER A 137 23.52 6.82 16.24
N THR A 138 23.63 8.12 16.49
CA THR A 138 22.71 8.90 17.35
C THR A 138 21.39 9.26 16.66
N SER A 139 21.19 8.87 15.39
CA SER A 139 19.89 8.99 14.76
C SER A 139 18.98 7.86 15.26
N SER A 140 17.95 8.23 16.02
CA SER A 140 16.80 7.36 16.24
C SER A 140 16.27 6.94 14.87
N LEU A 141 16.49 5.69 14.48
CA LEU A 141 15.99 5.17 13.22
C LEU A 141 14.46 5.24 13.25
N ASN A 142 13.88 5.89 12.26
CA ASN A 142 12.44 5.94 12.04
C ASN A 142 11.96 4.57 11.54
N ILE A 143 11.87 3.61 12.46
CA ILE A 143 11.26 2.30 12.21
C ILE A 143 9.76 2.52 12.13
N SER A 144 9.17 2.04 11.04
CA SER A 144 7.76 2.18 10.78
C SER A 144 6.89 1.32 11.71
N PHE A 145 7.42 0.25 12.30
CA PHE A 145 6.64 -0.70 13.09
C PHE A 145 7.23 -0.94 14.48
N THR A 146 6.40 -1.28 15.47
CA THR A 146 6.90 -1.76 16.77
C THR A 146 7.53 -3.14 16.58
N PRO A 147 8.82 -3.34 16.90
CA PRO A 147 9.46 -4.66 16.85
C PRO A 147 8.89 -5.61 17.92
N PRO A 148 8.90 -6.94 17.68
CA PRO A 148 9.34 -7.58 16.44
C PRO A 148 8.26 -7.46 15.34
N PHE A 149 8.70 -7.17 14.11
CA PHE A 149 7.89 -7.22 12.91
C PHE A 149 8.78 -7.56 11.73
N ASN A 150 8.74 -8.83 11.33
CA ASN A 150 9.56 -9.36 10.26
C ASN A 150 8.62 -9.92 9.18
N ILE A 151 8.93 -9.65 7.93
CA ILE A 151 8.21 -10.20 6.78
C ILE A 151 9.21 -11.02 5.99
N SER A 152 8.96 -12.33 5.85
CA SER A 152 9.83 -13.19 5.06
C SER A 152 9.80 -12.79 3.60
N ARG A 153 10.92 -13.01 2.91
CA ARG A 153 11.03 -12.79 1.46
C ARG A 153 10.05 -13.62 0.65
N LYS A 154 9.57 -14.74 1.23
CA LYS A 154 8.66 -15.70 0.61
C LYS A 154 7.20 -15.50 1.01
N ASP A 155 6.91 -14.53 1.88
CA ASP A 155 5.54 -14.28 2.33
C ASP A 155 4.85 -13.25 1.44
N PRO A 156 3.52 -13.35 1.26
CA PRO A 156 2.76 -12.31 0.62
C PRO A 156 2.77 -11.02 1.44
N ILE A 157 2.65 -9.88 0.76
CA ILE A 157 2.61 -8.55 1.37
C ILE A 157 1.26 -7.91 1.05
N ARG A 158 0.42 -7.80 2.07
CA ARG A 158 -0.85 -7.09 2.03
C ARG A 158 -0.64 -5.66 2.49
N VAL A 159 -1.04 -4.70 1.65
CA VAL A 159 -0.95 -3.26 1.90
C VAL A 159 -2.35 -2.69 1.97
N ILE A 160 -2.65 -1.95 3.04
CA ILE A 160 -3.85 -1.10 3.14
C ILE A 160 -3.42 0.34 3.36
N LEU A 161 -3.98 1.25 2.59
CA LEU A 161 -3.89 2.69 2.82
C LEU A 161 -5.20 3.19 3.39
N LEU A 162 -5.13 3.91 4.51
CA LEU A 162 -6.27 4.60 5.11
C LEU A 162 -6.15 6.09 4.81
N THR A 163 -7.24 6.70 4.34
CA THR A 163 -7.26 8.12 3.99
C THR A 163 -7.94 8.98 5.05
N SER A 164 -7.78 10.30 4.96
CA SER A 164 -8.47 11.25 5.84
C SER A 164 -9.99 11.21 5.69
N LEU A 165 -10.48 10.67 4.57
CA LEU A 165 -11.90 10.44 4.29
C LEU A 165 -12.39 9.06 4.78
N ALA A 166 -11.55 8.32 5.51
CA ALA A 166 -11.81 6.99 6.03
C ALA A 166 -12.07 5.91 4.96
N ASN A 167 -11.61 6.14 3.72
CA ASN A 167 -11.54 5.09 2.72
C ASN A 167 -10.33 4.20 2.93
N ASN A 168 -10.49 2.94 2.53
CA ASN A 168 -9.43 1.94 2.56
C ASN A 168 -9.12 1.51 1.13
N PHE A 169 -7.85 1.58 0.75
CA PHE A 169 -7.35 1.08 -0.53
C PHE A 169 -6.39 -0.06 -0.28
N GLU A 170 -6.73 -1.23 -0.79
CA GLU A 170 -6.01 -2.46 -0.49
C GLU A 170 -5.39 -3.07 -1.76
N ARG A 171 -4.19 -3.63 -1.58
CA ARG A 171 -3.60 -4.53 -2.56
C ARG A 171 -2.74 -5.58 -1.87
N VAL A 172 -2.82 -6.81 -2.36
CA VAL A 172 -1.94 -7.92 -1.98
C VAL A 172 -0.90 -8.10 -3.08
N PHE A 173 0.34 -8.37 -2.67
CA PHE A 173 1.45 -8.75 -3.53
C PHE A 173 1.88 -10.17 -3.19
N LEU A 174 1.84 -11.06 -4.15
CA LEU A 174 2.20 -12.46 -4.03
C LEU A 174 3.64 -12.67 -4.53
N PRO A 175 4.43 -13.53 -3.88
CA PRO A 175 5.73 -13.91 -4.40
C PRO A 175 5.59 -14.79 -5.66
N PRO A 176 6.55 -14.70 -6.60
CA PRO A 176 6.60 -15.63 -7.73
C PRO A 176 6.83 -17.07 -7.25
N VAL A 177 6.31 -18.04 -8.00
CA VAL A 177 6.46 -19.48 -7.73
C VAL A 177 7.57 -20.05 -8.61
N PRO A 178 8.76 -20.37 -8.05
CA PRO A 178 9.84 -20.97 -8.81
C PRO A 178 9.58 -22.46 -9.09
N ILE A 179 9.92 -22.89 -10.30
CA ILE A 179 9.87 -24.29 -10.71
C ILE A 179 11.24 -24.67 -11.29
N ILE A 180 11.83 -25.76 -10.79
CA ILE A 180 13.14 -26.26 -11.23
C ILE A 180 12.97 -27.50 -12.10
N LYS A 181 13.59 -27.49 -13.27
CA LYS A 181 13.92 -28.70 -14.04
C LYS A 181 15.43 -28.88 -14.04
N VAL A 182 15.87 -30.06 -13.62
CA VAL A 182 17.28 -30.46 -13.61
C VAL A 182 17.49 -31.56 -14.61
N ASN A 183 18.49 -31.40 -15.48
CA ASN A 183 18.89 -32.41 -16.44
C ASN A 183 20.42 -32.54 -16.45
N VAL A 184 20.92 -33.76 -16.52
CA VAL A 184 22.36 -34.02 -16.67
C VAL A 184 22.55 -34.89 -17.89
N GLU A 185 23.26 -34.35 -18.88
CA GLU A 185 23.51 -35.00 -20.16
C GLU A 185 25.00 -35.21 -20.37
N SER A 186 25.38 -36.25 -21.11
CA SER A 186 26.75 -36.44 -21.57
C SER A 186 26.92 -35.81 -22.94
N GLU A 187 27.95 -34.99 -23.10
CA GLU A 187 28.33 -34.38 -24.37
C GLU A 187 29.74 -34.77 -24.77
N ILE A 188 29.97 -34.92 -26.07
CA ILE A 188 31.28 -35.23 -26.63
C ILE A 188 31.87 -33.95 -27.24
N ILE A 189 32.98 -33.47 -26.69
CA ILE A 189 33.72 -32.32 -27.19
C ILE A 189 35.14 -32.78 -27.52
N ALA A 190 35.58 -32.61 -28.76
CA ALA A 190 36.92 -32.98 -29.22
C ALA A 190 37.35 -34.42 -28.84
N ASN A 191 36.43 -35.38 -28.99
CA ASN A 191 36.59 -36.80 -28.63
C ASN A 191 36.73 -37.12 -27.13
N MET A 192 36.41 -36.16 -26.24
CA MET A 192 36.27 -36.39 -24.81
C MET A 192 34.79 -36.30 -24.39
N SER A 193 34.35 -37.24 -23.55
CA SER A 193 33.02 -37.20 -22.93
C SER A 193 33.05 -36.36 -21.65
N GLN A 194 32.11 -35.43 -21.51
CA GLN A 194 31.91 -34.64 -20.30
C GLN A 194 30.42 -34.61 -19.94
N GLU A 195 30.09 -34.68 -18.65
CA GLU A 195 28.73 -34.43 -18.19
C GLU A 195 28.46 -32.91 -18.09
N VAL A 196 27.26 -32.51 -18.46
CA VAL A 196 26.80 -31.13 -18.38
C VAL A 196 25.49 -31.06 -17.63
N LEU A 197 25.46 -30.23 -16.59
CA LEU A 197 24.28 -29.90 -15.82
C LEU A 197 23.54 -28.75 -16.52
N THR A 198 22.30 -29.02 -16.91
CA THR A 198 21.37 -28.01 -17.43
C THR A 198 20.24 -27.79 -16.44
N LEU A 199 20.07 -26.54 -16.03
CA LEU A 199 19.02 -26.07 -15.14
C LEU A 199 18.06 -25.20 -15.95
N ASP A 200 16.77 -25.48 -15.84
CA ASP A 200 15.72 -24.74 -16.53
C ASP A 200 14.65 -24.30 -15.53
N GLY A 201 14.49 -22.98 -15.42
CA GLY A 201 13.51 -22.32 -14.57
C GLY A 201 12.32 -21.74 -15.34
N SER A 202 12.20 -22.02 -16.65
CA SER A 202 11.22 -21.39 -17.53
C SER A 202 9.75 -21.66 -17.17
N ASP A 203 9.48 -22.73 -16.42
CA ASP A 203 8.15 -23.03 -15.89
C ASP A 203 7.79 -22.22 -14.64
N SER A 204 8.70 -21.37 -14.13
CA SER A 204 8.40 -20.48 -13.00
C SER A 204 7.32 -19.47 -13.36
N ILE A 205 6.40 -19.20 -12.43
CA ILE A 205 5.20 -18.40 -12.69
C ILE A 205 5.11 -17.26 -11.68
N ASP A 206 4.80 -16.06 -12.17
CA ASP A 206 4.26 -14.97 -11.36
C ASP A 206 2.83 -14.68 -11.83
N ARG A 207 1.89 -14.59 -10.90
CA ARG A 207 0.47 -14.33 -11.20
C ARG A 207 0.16 -12.84 -11.36
N GLU A 208 0.97 -11.97 -10.78
CA GLU A 208 0.67 -10.54 -10.68
C GLU A 208 1.62 -9.66 -11.50
N GLY A 209 2.63 -10.26 -12.10
CA GLY A 209 3.66 -9.57 -12.86
C GLY A 209 4.50 -10.51 -13.71
N THR A 210 5.72 -10.05 -13.99
CA THR A 210 6.69 -10.77 -14.82
C THR A 210 7.94 -11.06 -13.99
N ILE A 211 8.46 -12.28 -14.11
CA ILE A 211 9.76 -12.63 -13.52
C ILE A 211 10.88 -11.95 -14.31
N ILE A 212 11.67 -11.12 -13.64
CA ILE A 212 12.75 -10.32 -14.25
C ILE A 212 14.13 -10.90 -13.97
N ASN A 213 14.28 -11.77 -12.97
CA ASN A 213 15.57 -12.32 -12.58
C ASN A 213 15.46 -13.77 -12.10
N TYR A 214 16.50 -14.56 -12.40
CA TYR A 214 16.67 -15.96 -12.01
C TYR A 214 18.09 -16.14 -11.48
N SER A 215 18.21 -16.64 -10.24
CA SER A 215 19.48 -16.93 -9.58
C SER A 215 19.53 -18.40 -9.19
N TRP A 216 20.58 -19.08 -9.64
CA TRP A 216 20.87 -20.48 -9.33
C TRP A 216 22.00 -20.55 -8.33
N GLN A 217 21.75 -21.17 -7.19
CA GLN A 217 22.71 -21.36 -6.10
C GLN A 217 22.64 -22.80 -5.60
N GLY A 218 23.62 -23.24 -4.82
CA GLY A 218 23.62 -24.53 -4.16
C GLY A 218 25.02 -25.10 -4.03
N ASP A 219 25.09 -26.37 -3.68
CA ASP A 219 26.35 -27.04 -3.35
C ASP A 219 26.86 -27.88 -4.52
N ASN A 220 28.18 -27.97 -4.65
CA ASN A 220 28.87 -28.82 -5.62
C ASN A 220 28.56 -28.52 -7.09
N PHE A 221 28.16 -27.28 -7.42
CA PHE A 221 28.16 -26.76 -8.78
C PHE A 221 28.48 -25.26 -8.77
N THR A 222 28.90 -24.71 -9.91
CA THR A 222 29.14 -23.28 -10.03
C THR A 222 27.81 -22.52 -10.04
N PRO A 223 27.57 -21.53 -9.14
CA PRO A 223 26.36 -20.72 -9.17
C PRO A 223 26.19 -19.97 -10.50
N GLY A 224 24.93 -19.68 -10.82
CA GLY A 224 24.54 -19.14 -12.13
C GLY A 224 23.40 -18.14 -12.06
N SER A 225 23.10 -17.55 -13.22
CA SER A 225 21.95 -16.67 -13.41
C SER A 225 21.30 -16.92 -14.77
N GLY A 226 20.09 -16.40 -14.93
CA GLY A 226 19.31 -16.52 -16.17
C GLY A 226 18.27 -17.64 -16.09
N GLN A 227 17.23 -17.53 -16.93
CA GLN A 227 16.10 -18.47 -16.94
C GLN A 227 16.54 -19.92 -17.20
N LYS A 228 17.58 -20.09 -18.03
CA LYS A 228 18.28 -21.35 -18.24
C LYS A 228 19.74 -21.16 -17.90
N TYR A 229 20.33 -22.14 -17.22
CA TYR A 229 21.73 -22.13 -16.83
C TYR A 229 22.38 -23.48 -17.15
N ARG A 230 23.62 -23.45 -17.62
CA ARG A 230 24.35 -24.64 -18.06
C ARG A 230 25.76 -24.59 -17.52
N THR A 231 26.22 -25.67 -16.90
CA THR A 231 27.58 -25.78 -16.36
C THR A 231 28.12 -27.19 -16.47
N ASN A 232 29.41 -27.30 -16.70
CA ASN A 232 30.15 -28.56 -16.74
C ASN A 232 31.06 -28.75 -15.51
N ASN A 233 30.99 -27.81 -14.55
CA ASN A 233 31.71 -27.83 -13.29
C ASN A 233 30.74 -28.13 -12.14
N PHE A 234 30.47 -29.42 -11.94
CA PHE A 234 29.63 -29.92 -10.86
C PHE A 234 30.07 -31.34 -10.44
N THR A 235 29.74 -31.73 -9.20
CA THR A 235 30.06 -33.04 -8.63
C THR A 235 28.85 -33.60 -7.90
N ARG A 236 28.61 -34.92 -8.00
CA ARG A 236 27.52 -35.59 -7.29
C ARG A 236 27.95 -35.99 -5.86
N PRO A 237 27.05 -35.92 -4.86
CA PRO A 237 25.70 -35.35 -4.92
C PRO A 237 25.75 -33.81 -4.92
N PHE A 238 24.78 -33.16 -5.57
CA PHE A 238 24.63 -31.70 -5.58
C PHE A 238 23.21 -31.32 -5.19
N ASN A 239 23.00 -30.04 -4.84
CA ASN A 239 21.68 -29.47 -4.69
C ASN A 239 21.58 -28.16 -5.45
N VAL A 240 20.36 -27.80 -5.82
CA VAL A 240 20.06 -26.62 -6.62
C VAL A 240 18.98 -25.84 -5.91
N THR A 241 19.22 -24.56 -5.69
CA THR A 241 18.26 -23.58 -5.20
C THR A 241 18.04 -22.56 -6.30
N LEU A 242 16.80 -22.47 -6.77
CA LEU A 242 16.37 -21.42 -7.68
C LEU A 242 15.70 -20.33 -6.87
N THR A 243 16.18 -19.10 -7.03
CA THR A 243 15.51 -17.89 -6.53
C THR A 243 15.10 -17.05 -7.73
N VAL A 244 13.80 -16.76 -7.83
CA VAL A 244 13.23 -15.90 -8.87
C VAL A 244 12.76 -14.58 -8.26
N THR A 245 12.91 -13.48 -9.00
CA THR A 245 12.46 -12.15 -8.59
C THR A 245 11.51 -11.58 -9.63
N ASP A 246 10.36 -11.06 -9.18
CA ASP A 246 9.37 -10.43 -10.04
C ASP A 246 9.64 -8.94 -10.27
N SER A 247 8.81 -8.32 -11.11
CA SER A 247 8.83 -6.89 -11.40
C SER A 247 8.48 -5.99 -10.20
N ASN A 248 7.90 -6.55 -9.14
CA ASN A 248 7.64 -5.85 -7.86
C ASN A 248 8.74 -6.11 -6.83
N GLY A 249 9.86 -6.74 -7.20
CA GLY A 249 10.95 -7.08 -6.28
C GLY A 249 10.64 -8.21 -5.28
N MET A 250 9.46 -8.85 -5.36
CA MET A 250 9.10 -10.02 -4.58
C MET A 250 9.93 -11.23 -5.01
N GLN A 251 10.15 -12.16 -4.08
CA GLN A 251 11.03 -13.30 -4.35
C GLN A 251 10.43 -14.64 -3.94
N GLY A 252 10.62 -15.61 -4.81
CA GLY A 252 10.29 -17.01 -4.55
C GLY A 252 11.56 -17.84 -4.59
N SER A 253 11.67 -18.83 -3.70
CA SER A 253 12.80 -19.76 -3.72
C SER A 253 12.34 -21.20 -3.52
N THR A 254 12.89 -22.12 -4.32
CA THR A 254 12.69 -23.57 -4.18
C THR A 254 14.02 -24.30 -4.28
N ARG A 255 14.09 -25.48 -3.68
CA ARG A 255 15.29 -26.31 -3.62
C ARG A 255 15.01 -27.70 -4.17
N TRP A 256 15.92 -28.17 -5.01
CA TRP A 256 15.99 -29.53 -5.51
C TRP A 256 17.28 -30.19 -4.97
N VAL A 257 17.20 -31.46 -4.60
CA VAL A 257 18.34 -32.23 -4.06
C VAL A 257 18.53 -33.46 -4.93
N TYR A 258 19.78 -33.75 -5.30
CA TYR A 258 20.11 -34.96 -6.04
C TYR A 258 19.69 -36.21 -5.23
N PRO A 259 18.90 -37.12 -5.81
CA PRO A 259 18.38 -38.31 -5.11
C PRO A 259 19.46 -39.34 -4.77
#